data_AF-A0A2P1UGM9-F1
#
_entry.id   AF-A0A2P1UGM9-F1
#
_cell.length_a   1.000
_cell.length_b   1.000
_cell.length_c   1.000
_cell.angle_alpha   90.00
_cell.angle_beta   90.00
_cell.angle_gamma   90.00
#
_symmetry.space_group_name_H-M   'P 1'
#
loop_
_entity.id
_entity.type
_entity.pdbx_description
1 polymer ?
#
loop_
_entity_poly.entity_id
_entity_poly.type
_entity_poly.pdbx_seq_one_letter_code
_entity_poly.pdbx_strand_id
1 'polypeptide(L)'
;MFFSSAYYSKKAEQQKEKAREALHHADTCQRLYRVNDRGDESDEKLLAAEKKFREQAEKHTQDAKKYEEKAKLQKEKEQKEQAPKDKATREKEAHQREQEARQKVARERAEREASRSDRER
;
A
#
# COMPACT_ATOMS: atom_id res chain seq x y z
N MET A 1 -17.94 4.57 -5.38
CA MET A 1 -16.58 4.15 -5.78
C MET A 1 -15.71 4.12 -4.53
N PHE A 2 -15.12 2.98 -4.16
CA PHE A 2 -14.15 2.88 -3.07
C PHE A 2 -12.74 2.95 -3.66
N PHE A 3 -11.90 3.86 -3.16
CA PHE A 3 -10.49 3.95 -3.58
C PHE A 3 -9.64 2.99 -2.74
N SER A 4 -8.75 2.25 -3.40
CA SER A 4 -7.84 1.30 -2.73
C SER A 4 -6.73 2.00 -1.94
N SER A 5 -6.11 1.29 -1.00
CA SER A 5 -4.93 1.80 -0.28
C SER A 5 -3.83 2.27 -1.24
N ALA A 6 -3.61 1.53 -2.34
CA ALA A 6 -2.63 1.87 -3.37
C ALA A 6 -2.89 3.22 -4.07
N TYR A 7 -4.15 3.61 -4.26
CA TYR A 7 -4.50 4.92 -4.83
C TYR A 7 -4.02 6.07 -3.94
N TYR A 8 -4.26 5.97 -2.63
CA TYR A 8 -3.85 7.00 -1.67
C TYR A 8 -2.33 7.04 -1.49
N SER A 9 -1.66 5.89 -1.49
CA SER A 9 -0.19 5.83 -1.47
C SER A 9 0.42 6.53 -2.69
N LYS A 10 -0.11 6.27 -3.89
CA LYS A 10 0.36 6.94 -5.12
C LYS A 10 0.14 8.45 -5.08
N LYS A 11 -0.99 8.90 -4.52
CA LYS A 11 -1.27 10.34 -4.30
C LYS A 11 -0.31 10.95 -3.29
N ALA A 12 0.04 10.25 -2.21
CA ALA A 12 1.02 10.72 -1.24
C ALA A 12 2.40 10.90 -1.87
N GLU A 13 2.86 9.93 -2.67
CA GLU A 13 4.13 10.00 -3.40
C GLU A 13 4.17 11.19 -4.37
N GLN A 14 3.10 11.40 -5.13
CA GLN A 14 2.98 12.54 -6.03
C GLN A 14 3.08 13.88 -5.29
N GLN A 15 2.50 13.99 -4.08
CA GLN A 15 2.62 15.21 -3.28
C GLN A 15 4.03 15.38 -2.68
N LYS A 16 4.70 14.30 -2.30
CA LYS A 16 6.11 14.36 -1.87
C LYS A 16 7.03 14.83 -3.00
N GLU A 17 6.79 14.38 -4.22
CA GLU A 17 7.56 14.82 -5.39
C GLU A 17 7.40 16.33 -5.63
N LYS A 18 6.15 16.83 -5.61
CA LYS A 18 5.88 18.28 -5.67
C LYS A 18 6.51 19.07 -4.54
N ALA A 19 6.51 18.53 -3.33
CA ALA A 19 7.18 19.16 -2.20
C ALA A 19 8.70 19.27 -2.44
N ARG A 20 9.32 18.22 -2.99
CA ARG A 20 10.76 18.22 -3.33
C ARG A 20 11.08 19.23 -4.43
N GLU A 21 10.26 19.30 -5.46
CA GLU A 21 10.41 20.28 -6.54
C GLU A 21 10.30 21.71 -6.01
N ALA A 22 9.30 21.98 -5.16
CA ALA A 22 9.16 23.28 -4.51
C ALA A 22 10.36 23.63 -3.61
N LEU A 23 10.89 22.68 -2.82
CA LEU A 23 12.11 22.91 -2.04
C LEU A 23 13.32 23.20 -2.92
N HIS A 24 13.48 22.47 -4.03
CA HIS A 24 14.55 22.72 -4.98
C HIS A 24 14.47 24.13 -5.58
N HIS A 25 13.26 24.61 -5.89
CA HIS A 25 13.06 25.99 -6.33
C HIS A 25 13.38 27.01 -5.22
N ALA A 26 12.98 26.75 -3.98
CA ALA A 26 13.33 27.60 -2.84
C ALA A 26 14.86 27.71 -2.67
N ASP A 27 15.57 26.59 -2.72
CA ASP A 27 17.03 26.54 -2.61
C ASP A 27 17.70 27.28 -3.77
N THR A 28 17.12 27.19 -4.98
CA THR A 28 17.61 27.94 -6.14
C THR A 28 17.44 29.45 -5.94
N CYS A 29 16.28 29.89 -5.47
CA CYS A 29 16.04 31.31 -5.13
C CYS A 29 17.02 31.81 -4.06
N GLN A 30 17.25 31.02 -3.01
CA GLN A 30 18.19 31.36 -1.95
C GLN A 30 19.63 31.44 -2.47
N ARG A 31 20.02 30.53 -3.36
CA ARG A 31 21.35 30.53 -3.97
C ARG A 31 21.55 31.73 -4.87
N LEU A 32 20.54 32.11 -5.66
CA LEU A 32 20.58 33.31 -6.49
C LEU A 32 20.70 34.57 -5.65
N TYR A 33 19.96 34.66 -4.54
CA TYR A 33 20.08 35.77 -3.59
C TYR A 33 21.52 35.90 -3.07
N ARG A 34 22.12 34.80 -2.58
CA ARG A 34 23.50 34.81 -2.07
C ARG A 34 24.56 35.16 -3.12
N VAL A 35 24.32 34.85 -4.38
CA VAL A 35 25.26 35.15 -5.48
C VAL A 35 25.08 36.58 -5.98
N ASN A 36 23.86 37.12 -5.92
CA ASN A 36 23.56 38.42 -6.49
C ASN A 36 23.81 39.60 -5.56
N ASP A 37 23.94 39.43 -4.24
CA ASP A 37 24.46 40.34 -3.18
C ASP A 37 24.64 41.84 -3.55
N ARG A 38 23.65 42.43 -4.22
CA ARG A 38 23.69 43.79 -4.79
C ARG A 38 22.76 44.73 -4.04
N GLY A 39 21.95 44.22 -3.10
CA GLY A 39 21.15 45.05 -2.19
C GLY A 39 19.99 45.76 -2.89
N ASP A 40 19.52 45.23 -4.03
CA ASP A 40 18.48 45.83 -4.86
C ASP A 40 17.12 45.14 -4.68
N GLU A 41 16.03 45.71 -5.20
CA GLU A 41 14.66 45.14 -5.19
C GLU A 41 14.56 43.68 -5.71
N SER A 42 15.55 43.23 -6.47
CA SER A 42 15.65 41.85 -6.94
C SER A 42 15.84 40.85 -5.79
N ASP A 43 16.52 41.27 -4.73
CA ASP A 43 16.85 40.44 -3.57
C ASP A 43 15.61 40.21 -2.70
N GLU A 44 14.77 41.22 -2.51
CA GLU A 44 13.47 41.07 -1.83
C GLU A 44 12.53 40.12 -2.58
N LYS A 45 12.52 40.19 -3.92
CA LYS A 45 11.72 39.29 -4.77
C LYS A 45 12.19 37.84 -4.65
N LEU A 46 13.50 37.60 -4.57
CA LEU A 46 14.07 36.27 -4.39
C LEU A 46 13.77 35.68 -3.01
N LEU A 47 13.87 36.48 -1.95
CA LEU A 47 13.50 36.05 -0.58
C LEU A 47 12.00 35.77 -0.47
N ALA A 48 11.15 36.61 -1.08
CA ALA A 48 9.71 36.38 -1.11
C ALA A 48 9.35 35.13 -1.91
N ALA A 49 10.05 34.85 -3.01
CA ALA A 49 9.88 33.63 -3.80
C ALA A 49 10.32 32.39 -3.03
N GLU A 50 11.50 32.42 -2.37
CA GLU A 50 11.98 31.34 -1.50
C GLU A 50 10.92 30.99 -0.45
N LYS A 51 10.38 32.01 0.25
CA LYS A 51 9.37 31.81 1.29
C LYS A 51 8.11 31.16 0.72
N LYS A 52 7.61 31.63 -0.42
CA LYS A 52 6.43 31.04 -1.09
C LYS A 52 6.66 29.58 -1.48
N PHE A 53 7.84 29.26 -2.01
CA PHE A 53 8.17 27.87 -2.38
C PHE A 53 8.31 26.96 -1.16
N ARG A 54 8.85 27.46 -0.04
CA ARG A 54 8.85 26.71 1.24
C ARG A 54 7.44 26.49 1.78
N GLU A 55 6.59 27.50 1.78
CA GLU A 55 5.18 27.36 2.19
C GLU A 55 4.43 26.35 1.31
N GLN A 56 4.69 26.34 -0.01
CA GLN A 56 4.15 25.34 -0.92
C GLN A 56 4.67 23.93 -0.60
N ALA A 57 5.97 23.79 -0.34
CA ALA A 57 6.55 22.51 0.04
C ALA A 57 5.95 21.96 1.35
N GLU A 58 5.75 22.82 2.35
CA GLU A 58 5.09 22.43 3.60
C GLU A 58 3.65 21.98 3.36
N LYS A 59 2.89 22.73 2.55
CA LYS A 59 1.53 22.35 2.19
C LYS A 59 1.48 20.98 1.50
N HIS A 60 2.33 20.76 0.51
CA HIS A 60 2.43 19.47 -0.19
C HIS A 60 2.85 18.34 0.76
N THR A 61 3.74 18.61 1.71
CA THR A 61 4.15 17.64 2.73
C THR A 61 3.01 17.30 3.69
N GLN A 62 2.22 18.29 4.13
CA GLN A 62 1.04 18.05 4.95
C GLN A 62 -0.02 17.24 4.20
N ASP A 63 -0.27 17.55 2.93
CA ASP A 63 -1.21 16.79 2.11
C ASP A 63 -0.73 15.35 1.86
N ALA A 64 0.58 15.15 1.66
CA ALA A 64 1.16 13.81 1.60
C ALA A 64 0.87 13.01 2.88
N LYS A 65 1.08 13.61 4.07
CA LYS A 65 0.77 12.96 5.36
C LYS A 65 -0.70 12.55 5.47
N LYS A 66 -1.63 13.43 5.05
CA LYS A 66 -3.08 13.11 5.04
C LYS A 66 -3.39 11.92 4.13
N TYR A 67 -2.75 11.84 2.96
CA TYR A 67 -2.93 10.71 2.06
C TYR A 67 -2.32 9.42 2.60
N GLU A 68 -1.18 9.48 3.30
CA GLU A 68 -0.60 8.31 3.97
C GLU A 68 -1.48 7.78 5.09
N GLU A 69 -2.07 8.66 5.90
CA GLU A 69 -3.03 8.24 6.92
C GLU A 69 -4.27 7.57 6.30
N LYS A 70 -4.80 8.15 5.22
CA LYS A 70 -5.89 7.52 4.45
C LYS A 70 -5.50 6.16 3.89
N ALA A 71 -4.27 6.02 3.38
CA ALA A 71 -3.76 4.75 2.86
C ALA A 71 -3.64 3.69 3.97
N LYS A 72 -3.16 4.07 5.16
CA LYS A 72 -3.10 3.19 6.35
C LYS A 72 -4.48 2.74 6.79
N LEU A 73 -5.42 3.67 6.96
CA LEU A 73 -6.80 3.36 7.34
C LEU A 73 -7.48 2.45 6.31
N GLN A 74 -7.25 2.68 5.02
CA GLN A 74 -7.82 1.84 3.97
C GLN A 74 -7.20 0.45 3.96
N LYS A 75 -5.88 0.33 4.18
CA LYS A 75 -5.20 -0.96 4.30
C LYS A 75 -5.70 -1.77 5.50
N GLU A 76 -5.96 -1.10 6.63
CA GLU A 76 -6.54 -1.76 7.81
C GLU A 76 -7.94 -2.29 7.52
N LYS A 77 -8.77 -1.53 6.79
CA LYS A 77 -10.09 -1.99 6.34
C LYS A 77 -9.99 -3.20 5.40
N GLU A 78 -9.10 -3.14 4.41
CA GLU A 78 -8.86 -4.23 3.46
C GLU A 78 -8.41 -5.51 4.21
N GLN A 79 -7.49 -5.39 5.16
CA GLN A 79 -7.05 -6.52 6.00
C GLN A 79 -8.17 -7.09 6.87
N LYS A 80 -8.99 -6.23 7.50
CA LYS A 80 -10.14 -6.66 8.29
C LYS A 80 -11.18 -7.38 7.43
N GLU A 81 -11.34 -6.99 6.17
CA GLU A 81 -12.26 -7.65 5.23
C GLU A 81 -11.69 -8.98 4.67
N GLN A 82 -10.37 -9.08 4.49
CA GLN A 82 -9.71 -10.30 4.00
C GLN A 82 -9.53 -11.38 5.06
N ALA A 83 -9.28 -11.01 6.32
CA ALA A 83 -9.11 -11.97 7.42
C ALA A 83 -10.25 -13.02 7.54
N PRO A 84 -11.55 -12.67 7.46
CA PRO A 84 -12.62 -13.66 7.48
C PRO A 84 -12.70 -14.47 6.19
N LYS A 85 -12.35 -13.89 5.03
CA LYS A 85 -12.32 -14.60 3.75
C LYS A 85 -11.24 -15.67 3.74
N ASP A 86 -10.03 -15.34 4.24
CA ASP A 86 -8.91 -16.28 4.34
C ASP A 86 -9.16 -17.40 5.37
N LYS A 87 -9.88 -17.11 6.46
CA LYS A 87 -10.32 -18.16 7.40
C LYS A 87 -11.33 -19.10 6.75
N ALA A 88 -12.34 -18.56 6.08
CA ALA A 88 -13.37 -19.35 5.41
C ALA A 88 -12.81 -20.21 4.27
N THR A 89 -11.83 -19.73 3.51
CA THR A 89 -11.16 -20.53 2.48
C THR A 89 -10.32 -21.65 3.08
N ARG A 90 -9.57 -21.38 4.15
CA ARG A 90 -8.79 -22.41 4.87
C ARG A 90 -9.66 -23.49 5.49
N GLU A 91 -10.80 -23.14 6.07
CA GLU A 91 -11.75 -24.11 6.62
C GLU A 91 -12.35 -24.99 5.52
N LYS A 92 -12.68 -24.42 4.35
CA LYS A 92 -13.15 -25.18 3.19
C LYS A 92 -12.09 -26.13 2.64
N GLU A 93 -10.84 -25.67 2.48
CA GLU A 93 -9.74 -26.53 2.03
C GLU A 93 -9.45 -27.65 3.03
N ALA A 94 -9.47 -27.37 4.34
CA ALA A 94 -9.25 -28.37 5.37
C ALA A 94 -10.35 -29.45 5.34
N HIS A 95 -11.62 -29.02 5.24
CA HIS A 95 -12.75 -29.93 5.16
C HIS A 95 -12.71 -30.79 3.89
N GLN A 96 -12.34 -30.20 2.75
CA GLN A 96 -12.21 -30.93 1.49
C GLN A 96 -11.11 -32.01 1.57
N ARG A 97 -9.95 -31.68 2.13
CA ARG A 97 -8.87 -32.65 2.37
C ARG A 97 -9.30 -33.78 3.30
N GLU A 98 -10.08 -33.47 4.34
CA GLU A 98 -10.60 -34.48 5.26
C GLU A 98 -11.57 -35.45 4.56
N GLN A 99 -12.48 -34.93 3.72
CA GLN A 99 -13.38 -35.75 2.92
C GLN A 99 -12.62 -36.66 1.94
N GLU A 100 -11.62 -36.13 1.25
CA GLU A 100 -10.76 -36.91 0.34
C GLU A 100 -9.99 -38.01 1.07
N ALA A 101 -9.44 -37.72 2.25
CA ALA A 101 -8.74 -38.71 3.08
C ALA A 101 -9.67 -39.84 3.53
N ARG A 102 -10.88 -39.50 4.00
CA ARG A 102 -11.89 -40.50 4.39
C ARG A 102 -12.32 -41.36 3.20
N GLN A 103 -12.53 -40.76 2.04
CA GLN A 103 -12.94 -41.48 0.84
C GLN A 103 -11.84 -42.40 0.32
N LYS A 104 -10.57 -41.98 0.41
CA LYS A 104 -9.41 -42.83 0.06
C LYS A 104 -9.31 -44.05 0.98
N VAL A 105 -9.42 -43.85 2.29
CA VAL A 105 -9.42 -44.96 3.28
C VAL A 105 -10.59 -45.92 3.05
N ALA A 106 -11.79 -45.39 2.76
CA ALA A 106 -12.95 -46.22 2.47
C ALA A 106 -12.75 -47.07 1.20
N ARG A 107 -12.15 -46.52 0.14
CA ARG A 107 -11.81 -47.26 -1.08
C ARG A 107 -10.76 -48.34 -0.82
N GLU A 108 -9.66 -48.02 -0.14
CA GLU A 108 -8.63 -49.02 0.19
C GLU A 108 -9.19 -50.17 1.04
N ARG A 109 -10.12 -49.87 1.96
CA ARG A 109 -10.80 -50.91 2.74
C ARG A 109 -11.70 -51.80 1.88
N ALA A 110 -12.49 -51.20 0.99
CA ALA A 110 -13.35 -51.94 0.07
C ALA A 110 -12.53 -52.83 -0.89
N GLU A 111 -11.41 -52.33 -1.41
CA GLU A 111 -10.50 -53.10 -2.28
C GLU A 111 -9.83 -54.26 -1.54
N ARG A 112 -9.46 -54.07 -0.26
CA ARG A 112 -8.92 -55.15 0.59
C ARG A 112 -9.96 -56.21 0.92
N GLU A 113 -11.20 -55.83 1.20
CA GLU A 113 -12.29 -56.78 1.47
C GLU A 113 -12.71 -57.53 0.19
N ALA A 114 -12.78 -56.85 -0.95
CA ALA A 114 -13.01 -57.49 -2.25
C ALA A 114 -11.88 -58.48 -2.61
N SER A 115 -10.62 -58.10 -2.40
CA SER A 115 -9.46 -58.97 -2.64
C SER A 115 -9.39 -60.17 -1.68
N ARG A 116 -9.96 -60.08 -0.48
CA ARG A 116 -10.13 -61.23 0.43
C ARG A 116 -11.27 -62.14 -0.04
N SER A 117 -12.40 -61.56 -0.45
CA SER A 117 -13.56 -62.30 -0.96
C SER A 117 -13.27 -63.09 -2.25
N ASP A 118 -12.40 -62.59 -3.14
CA ASP A 118 -12.00 -63.31 -4.36
C ASP A 118 -11.00 -64.46 -4.11
N ARG A 119 -10.41 -64.53 -2.91
CA ARG A 119 -9.37 -65.52 -2.57
C ARG A 119 -9.89 -66.70 -1.76
N GLU A 120 -11.10 -66.60 -1.20
CA GLU A 120 -11.80 -67.66 -0.45
C GLU A 120 -12.88 -68.38 -1.27
N ARG A 121 -13.00 -68.06 -2.57
CA ARG A 121 -13.98 -68.63 -3.51
C ARG A 121 -13.32 -69.58 -4.49
#